data_AF-A0A9E5QA00-F1
#
_entry.id   AF-A0A9E5QA00-F1
#
_cell.length_a   1.000
_cell.length_b   1.000
_cell.length_c   1.000
_cell.angle_alpha   90.00
_cell.angle_beta   90.00
_cell.angle_gamma   90.00
#
_symmetry.space_group_name_H-M   'P 1'
#
loop_
_entity.id
_entity.type
_entity.pdbx_description
1 polymer ?
#
loop_
_entity_poly.entity_id
_entity_poly.type
_entity_poly.pdbx_seq_one_letter_code
_entity_poly.pdbx_strand_id
1 'polypeptide(L)' 'MSTQKIAQEQSETNLSPSRTITLRVARSNPKAGSEKQFQEFQIPVQNWTTVLDAILQAKGHMDHSIAVRYSCRQATCGS' A
#
# COMPACT_ATOMS: atom_id res chain seq x y z
N MET A 1 8.14 -20.78 -47.84
CA MET A 1 9.47 -20.36 -47.35
C MET A 1 9.23 -19.20 -46.39
N SER A 2 9.40 -19.45 -45.09
CA SER A 2 10.46 -18.85 -44.25
C SER A 2 10.42 -17.32 -44.26
N THR A 3 10.32 -16.60 -43.15
CA THR A 3 10.93 -16.86 -41.84
C THR A 3 10.38 -15.88 -40.78
N GLN A 4 9.95 -16.42 -39.63
CA GLN A 4 10.26 -16.06 -38.23
C GLN A 4 10.27 -14.56 -37.80
N LYS A 5 9.38 -14.14 -36.88
CA LYS A 5 9.51 -14.10 -35.39
C LYS A 5 10.57 -13.12 -34.86
N ILE A 6 10.14 -12.03 -34.23
CA ILE A 6 10.91 -11.24 -33.24
C ILE A 6 9.90 -10.78 -32.18
N ALA A 7 9.70 -11.60 -31.15
CA ALA A 7 10.22 -11.44 -29.79
C ALA A 7 9.23 -10.66 -28.89
N GLN A 8 8.36 -11.41 -28.24
CA GLN A 8 7.59 -10.95 -27.09
C GLN A 8 8.57 -10.90 -25.89
N GLU A 9 8.83 -9.72 -25.35
CA GLU A 9 9.41 -9.60 -24.00
C GLU A 9 8.33 -10.02 -22.99
N GLN A 10 8.29 -11.31 -22.70
CA GLN A 10 7.56 -11.85 -21.55
C GLN A 10 8.37 -11.55 -20.29
N SER A 11 8.16 -10.37 -19.69
CA SER A 11 8.47 -10.15 -18.29
C SER A 11 7.41 -10.86 -17.44
N GLU A 12 7.54 -12.17 -17.30
CA GLU A 12 6.76 -12.98 -16.36
C GLU A 12 7.18 -12.65 -14.92
N THR A 13 6.68 -11.56 -14.36
CA THR A 13 6.50 -11.48 -12.91
C THR A 13 5.39 -12.46 -12.55
N ASN A 14 5.74 -13.55 -11.87
CA ASN A 14 4.81 -14.44 -11.19
C ASN A 14 3.93 -13.62 -10.22
N LEU A 15 2.80 -13.12 -10.71
CA LEU A 15 1.82 -12.40 -9.92
C LEU A 15 1.08 -13.44 -9.09
N SER A 16 1.54 -13.66 -7.86
CA SER A 16 0.66 -14.22 -6.83
C SER A 16 -0.64 -13.40 -6.82
N PRO A 17 -1.81 -14.02 -6.67
CA PRO A 17 -3.07 -13.28 -6.69
C PRO A 17 -3.01 -12.20 -5.61
N SER A 18 -2.98 -10.93 -6.04
CA SER A 18 -2.96 -9.80 -5.13
C SER A 18 -4.28 -9.83 -4.35
N ARG A 19 -4.21 -10.13 -3.06
CA ARG A 19 -5.39 -10.11 -2.20
C ARG A 19 -5.67 -8.67 -1.83
N THR A 20 -6.91 -8.22 -1.97
CA THR A 20 -7.31 -6.90 -1.47
C THR A 20 -7.81 -7.02 -0.03
N ILE A 21 -7.41 -6.09 0.83
CA ILE A 21 -7.91 -5.97 2.21
C ILE A 21 -8.51 -4.58 2.46
N THR A 22 -9.37 -4.48 3.46
CA THR A 22 -9.86 -3.20 3.99
C THR A 22 -8.96 -2.73 5.12
N LEU A 23 -8.17 -1.68 4.88
CA LEU A 23 -7.43 -0.96 5.92
C LEU A 23 -8.34 0.12 6.54
N ARG A 24 -8.65 -0.03 7.83
CA ARG A 24 -9.47 0.93 8.58
C ARG A 24 -8.56 1.84 9.41
N VAL A 25 -8.47 3.11 9.04
CA VAL A 25 -7.61 4.11 9.69
C VAL A 25 -8.48 5.08 10.47
N ALA A 26 -8.22 5.22 11.77
CA ALA A 26 -8.86 6.26 12.55
C ALA A 26 -8.18 7.61 12.33
N ARG A 27 -8.96 8.61 11.93
CA ARG A 27 -8.53 9.96 11.58
C ARG A 27 -9.11 10.94 12.58
N SER A 28 -8.31 11.91 13.01
CA SER A 28 -8.83 13.15 13.59
C SER A 28 -8.03 14.31 13.04
N ASN A 29 -8.70 15.45 12.85
CA ASN A 29 -8.06 16.70 12.45
C ASN A 29 -8.12 17.67 13.64
N PRO A 30 -7.00 17.91 14.35
CA PRO A 30 -7.00 18.78 15.52
C PRO A 30 -7.34 20.24 15.18
N LYS A 31 -7.13 20.68 13.93
CA LYS A 31 -7.49 22.04 13.50
C LYS A 31 -8.99 22.22 13.25
N ALA A 32 -9.68 21.14 12.87
CA ALA A 32 -11.11 21.19 12.57
C ALA A 32 -11.98 20.89 13.79
N GLY A 33 -11.39 20.52 14.94
CA GLY A 33 -12.14 20.12 16.14
C GLY A 33 -13.02 18.88 15.95
N SER A 34 -12.83 18.16 14.85
CA SER A 34 -13.67 17.03 14.44
C SER A 34 -13.38 15.78 15.25
N GLU A 35 -14.45 15.07 15.62
CA GLU A 35 -14.38 13.78 16.29
C GLU A 35 -13.58 12.75 15.49
N LYS A 36 -13.06 11.74 16.20
CA LYS A 36 -12.29 10.65 15.59
C LYS A 36 -13.22 9.81 14.70
N GLN A 37 -12.94 9.77 13.40
CA GLN A 37 -13.71 9.00 12.43
C GLN A 37 -12.86 7.89 11.82
N PHE A 38 -13.46 6.77 11.47
CA PHE A 38 -12.79 5.72 10.72
C PHE A 38 -12.96 5.97 9.22
N GLN A 39 -11.85 5.91 8.50
CA GLN A 39 -11.82 5.92 7.05
C GLN A 39 -11.28 4.58 6.57
N GLU A 40 -11.87 4.04 5.51
CA GLU A 40 -11.56 2.72 4.98
C GLU A 40 -10.88 2.84 3.62
N PHE A 41 -9.85 2.02 3.41
CA PHE A 41 -9.07 1.98 2.17
C PHE A 41 -8.96 0.54 1.68
N GLN A 42 -9.14 0.33 0.37
CA GLN A 42 -8.96 -0.97 -0.26
C GLN A 42 -7.51 -1.12 -0.73
N ILE A 43 -6.73 -1.94 -0.05
CA ILE A 43 -5.29 -2.07 -0.28
C ILE A 43 -4.98 -3.44 -0.90
N PRO A 44 -4.38 -3.51 -2.10
CA PRO A 44 -3.87 -4.76 -2.64
C PRO A 44 -2.58 -5.15 -1.92
N VAL A 45 -2.52 -6.37 -1.38
CA VAL A 45 -1.41 -6.88 -0.58
C VAL A 45 -0.88 -8.21 -1.14
N GLN A 46 0.36 -8.51 -0.81
CA GLN A 46 1.04 -9.78 -1.00
C GLN A 46 1.39 -10.39 0.36
N ASN A 47 1.87 -11.63 0.37
CA ASN A 47 2.18 -12.37 1.61
C ASN A 47 3.26 -11.68 2.48
N TRP A 48 4.13 -10.86 1.88
CA TRP A 48 5.20 -10.13 2.57
C TRP A 48 4.85 -8.67 2.85
N THR A 49 3.65 -8.20 2.51
CA THR A 49 3.24 -6.81 2.76
C THR A 49 3.03 -6.59 4.26
N THR A 50 3.78 -5.64 4.82
CA THR A 50 3.61 -5.25 6.23
C THR A 50 2.45 -4.28 6.41
N VAL A 51 1.98 -4.11 7.65
CA VAL A 51 0.98 -3.07 7.97
C VAL A 51 1.52 -1.67 7.64
N LEU A 52 2.81 -1.42 7.86
CA LEU A 52 3.44 -0.16 7.49
C LEU A 52 3.37 0.07 5.97
N ASP A 53 3.66 -0.95 5.15
CA ASP A 53 3.57 -0.84 3.69
C ASP A 53 2.15 -0.50 3.24
N ALA A 54 1.12 -1.13 3.83
CA ALA A 54 -0.27 -0.83 3.53
C ALA A 54 -0.64 0.63 3.88
N ILE A 55 -0.19 1.13 5.04
CA ILE A 55 -0.40 2.52 5.45
C ILE A 55 0.32 3.49 4.49
N LEU A 56 1.56 3.18 4.10
CA LEU A 56 2.33 4.01 3.17
C LEU A 56 1.75 3.98 1.76
N GLN A 57 1.17 2.86 1.33
CA GLN A 57 0.46 2.77 0.06
C GLN A 57 -0.79 3.65 0.06
N ALA A 58 -1.62 3.57 1.12
CA ALA A 58 -2.77 4.44 1.29
C ALA A 58 -2.34 5.92 1.29
N LYS A 59 -1.28 6.25 2.04
CA LYS A 59 -0.74 7.61 2.10
C LYS A 59 -0.19 8.10 0.75
N GLY A 60 0.47 7.23 0.01
CA GLY A 60 1.18 7.59 -1.23
C GLY A 60 0.30 7.66 -2.47
N HIS A 61 -0.83 6.95 -2.48
CA HIS A 61 -1.63 6.78 -3.70
C HIS A 61 -3.11 7.08 -3.54
N MET A 62 -3.62 7.16 -2.31
CA MET A 62 -5.06 7.36 -2.04
C MET A 62 -5.32 8.66 -1.29
N ASP A 63 -4.65 8.85 -0.15
CA ASP A 63 -4.82 10.05 0.67
C ASP A 63 -3.51 10.49 1.34
N HIS A 64 -2.89 11.51 0.77
CA HIS A 64 -1.65 12.10 1.29
C HIS A 64 -1.78 12.77 2.66
N SER A 65 -3.00 13.07 3.12
CA SER A 65 -3.27 13.69 4.42
C SER A 65 -3.16 12.71 5.60
N ILE A 66 -2.98 11.41 5.33
CA ILE A 66 -2.65 10.42 6.37
C ILE A 66 -1.33 10.81 7.03
N ALA A 67 -1.33 10.90 8.36
CA ALA A 67 -0.15 11.16 9.16
C ALA A 67 0.23 9.91 9.96
N VAL A 68 1.46 9.44 9.82
CA VAL A 68 2.02 8.29 10.53
C VAL A 68 3.49 8.58 10.85
N ARG A 69 3.95 8.14 12.02
CA ARG A 69 5.38 8.16 12.39
C ARG A 69 6.00 6.83 12.01
N TYR A 70 7.15 6.88 11.38
CA TYR A 70 7.97 5.73 11.09
C TYR A 70 9.40 6.21 10.84
N SER A 71 10.37 5.34 11.07
CA SER A 71 11.77 5.64 10.77
C SER A 71 12.41 4.40 10.15
N CYS A 72 12.65 3.38 10.97
CA CYS A 72 13.18 2.09 10.53
C CYS A 72 12.07 1.26 9.90
N ARG A 73 12.40 0.54 8.83
CA ARG A 73 11.51 -0.44 8.21
C ARG A 73 11.70 -1.87 8.75
N GLN A 74 12.54 -2.03 9.77
CA GLN A 74 13.00 -3.32 10.31
C GLN A 74 12.77 -3.43 11.84
N ALA A 75 11.80 -2.68 12.38
CA ALA A 75 11.33 -2.76 13.77
C ALA A 75 12.38 -2.47 14.89
N THR A 76 13.45 -1.74 14.60
CA THR A 76 14.50 -1.45 15.60
C THR A 76 14.26 -0.19 16.45
N CYS A 77 13.60 0.84 15.91
CA CYS A 77 13.52 2.16 16.54
C CYS A 77 12.19 2.50 17.24
N GLY A 78 11.20 1.62 17.24
CA GLY A 78 9.96 1.81 18.01
C GLY A 78 9.11 3.03 17.63
N SER A 79 9.27 3.57 16.42
CA SER A 79 8.52 4.72 15.90
C SER A 79 7.05 4.40 15.61
#